data_AF-A0A316DAQ6-F1
#
_entry.id   AF-A0A316DAQ6-F1
#
_cell.length_a   1.000
_cell.length_b   1.000
_cell.length_c   1.000
_cell.angle_alpha   90.00
_cell.angle_beta   90.00
_cell.angle_gamma   90.00
#
_symmetry.space_group_name_H-M   'P 1'
#
loop_
_entity.id
_entity.type
_entity.pdbx_description
1 polymer ?
#
loop_
_entity_poly.entity_id
_entity_poly.type
_entity_poly.pdbx_seq_one_letter_code
_entity_poly.pdbx_strand_id
1 'polypeptide(L)'
;MDQLAKYAQELDTYVRTDSFPLGIKVFKQEADIPAKAKRPLRDLQNRITICQGISMARRYGWTLAMGADDLSCPIALTAFGLEPVLPYYEEGTLACGMYVDSPEAGALTEADVPKFSPEESGTIVVGPYCRTACTSRKKVASATRSRTSCATKLSSQRPMRN
;
A
#
# COMPACT_ATOMS: atom_id res chain seq x y z
N MET A 1 -9.24 12.60 -7.04
CA MET A 1 -9.62 11.29 -7.62
C MET A 1 -9.50 11.31 -9.13
N ASP A 2 -9.95 12.38 -9.79
CA ASP A 2 -9.97 12.50 -11.26
C ASP A 2 -8.58 12.41 -11.94
N GLN A 3 -7.56 13.08 -11.38
CA GLN A 3 -6.21 13.06 -11.96
C GLN A 3 -5.51 11.68 -11.90
N LEU A 4 -5.66 10.93 -10.80
CA LEU A 4 -5.04 9.60 -10.68
C LEU A 4 -5.67 8.59 -11.63
N ALA A 5 -6.99 8.66 -11.80
CA ALA A 5 -7.70 7.84 -12.78
C ALA A 5 -7.25 8.17 -14.21
N LYS A 6 -7.08 9.45 -14.52
CA LYS A 6 -6.53 9.91 -15.79
C LYS A 6 -5.12 9.39 -16.04
N TYR A 7 -4.20 9.50 -15.07
CA TYR A 7 -2.84 8.97 -15.24
C TYR A 7 -2.81 7.45 -15.37
N ALA A 8 -3.66 6.73 -14.63
CA ALA A 8 -3.80 5.29 -14.80
C ALA A 8 -4.21 4.93 -16.23
N GLN A 9 -5.17 5.67 -16.79
CA GLN A 9 -5.66 5.49 -18.15
C GLN A 9 -4.61 5.86 -19.20
N GLU A 10 -3.86 6.92 -18.98
CA GLU A 10 -2.76 7.32 -19.88
C GLU A 10 -1.64 6.29 -19.88
N LEU A 11 -1.26 5.74 -18.71
CA LEU A 11 -0.29 4.65 -18.62
C LEU A 11 -0.78 3.40 -19.36
N ASP A 12 -2.05 3.05 -19.20
CA ASP A 12 -2.65 1.93 -19.91
C ASP A 12 -2.74 2.16 -21.43
N THR A 13 -3.00 3.39 -21.85
CA THR A 13 -3.15 3.74 -23.28
C THR A 13 -1.80 3.79 -24.00
N TYR A 14 -0.82 4.47 -23.41
CA TYR A 14 0.44 4.80 -24.07
C TYR A 14 1.57 3.83 -23.74
N VAL A 15 1.62 3.29 -22.51
CA VAL A 15 2.70 2.39 -22.09
C VAL A 15 2.29 0.93 -22.20
N ARG A 16 1.01 0.60 -21.94
CA ARG A 16 0.46 -0.78 -21.98
C ARG A 16 1.34 -1.76 -21.20
N THR A 17 1.52 -1.50 -19.91
CA THR A 17 2.31 -2.37 -19.05
C THR A 17 1.68 -3.76 -18.92
N ASP A 18 2.52 -4.81 -18.92
CA ASP A 18 2.08 -6.21 -18.77
C ASP A 18 1.33 -6.50 -17.44
N SER A 19 1.49 -5.64 -16.45
CA SER A 19 0.78 -5.69 -15.17
C SER A 19 0.15 -4.35 -14.83
N PHE A 20 -0.78 -4.32 -13.87
CA PHE A 20 -1.36 -3.06 -13.41
C PHE A 20 -0.28 -2.10 -12.90
N PRO A 21 -0.30 -0.82 -13.29
CA PRO A 21 0.51 0.19 -12.62
C PRO A 21 0.11 0.20 -11.14
N LEU A 22 1.08 0.33 -10.24
CA LEU A 22 0.85 0.27 -8.80
C LEU A 22 0.98 1.65 -8.15
N GLY A 23 0.13 1.91 -7.15
CA GLY A 23 0.33 2.97 -6.19
C GLY A 23 0.90 2.40 -4.89
N ILE A 24 1.97 3.02 -4.38
CA ILE A 24 2.58 2.68 -3.10
C ILE A 24 2.48 3.92 -2.20
N LYS A 25 2.07 3.72 -0.96
CA LYS A 25 2.10 4.77 0.05
C LYS A 25 2.35 4.17 1.44
N VAL A 26 3.14 4.88 2.25
CA VAL A 26 3.32 4.57 3.65
C VAL A 26 2.29 5.32 4.50
N PHE A 27 1.63 4.60 5.39
CA PHE A 27 0.63 5.11 6.33
C PHE A 27 1.12 4.97 7.77
N LYS A 28 1.12 6.06 8.53
CA LYS A 28 1.51 6.06 9.94
C LYS A 28 0.41 5.58 10.88
N GLN A 29 -0.86 5.82 10.53
CA GLN A 29 -2.00 5.45 11.35
C GLN A 29 -2.77 4.30 10.71
N GLU A 30 -3.02 3.24 11.48
CA GLU A 30 -3.78 2.08 11.02
C GLU A 30 -5.21 2.47 10.57
N ALA A 31 -5.82 3.48 11.21
CA ALA A 31 -7.16 3.96 10.88
C ALA A 31 -7.27 4.59 9.48
N ASP A 32 -6.15 5.04 8.90
CA ASP A 32 -6.10 5.62 7.56
C ASP A 32 -5.93 4.56 6.47
N ILE A 33 -5.61 3.32 6.85
CA ILE A 33 -5.41 2.22 5.92
C ILE A 33 -6.76 1.80 5.34
N PRO A 34 -6.84 1.54 4.02
CA PRO A 34 -8.06 1.07 3.41
C PRO A 34 -8.60 -0.20 4.07
N ALA A 35 -9.87 -0.20 4.49
CA ALA A 35 -10.49 -1.37 5.12
C ALA A 35 -10.48 -2.65 4.26
N LYS A 36 -10.38 -2.50 2.93
CA LYS A 36 -10.28 -3.62 1.98
C LYS A 36 -8.84 -4.10 1.75
N ALA A 37 -7.83 -3.44 2.34
CA ALA A 37 -6.45 -3.86 2.23
C ALA A 37 -6.26 -5.16 3.00
N LYS A 38 -5.65 -6.13 2.33
CA LYS A 38 -5.27 -7.41 2.93
C LYS A 38 -4.01 -7.23 3.77
N ARG A 39 -3.95 -7.88 4.92
CA ARG A 39 -2.76 -7.97 5.78
C ARG A 39 -2.20 -9.39 5.64
N PRO A 40 -0.95 -9.58 5.19
CA PRO A 40 -0.37 -10.90 5.00
C PRO A 40 -0.52 -11.83 6.21
N LEU A 41 -0.16 -11.39 7.41
CA LEU A 41 -0.22 -12.24 8.59
C LEU A 41 -1.67 -12.58 8.97
N ARG A 42 -2.59 -11.62 8.90
CA ARG A 42 -4.01 -11.81 9.26
C ARG A 42 -4.76 -12.67 8.24
N ASP A 43 -4.60 -12.36 6.95
CA ASP A 43 -5.47 -12.87 5.88
C ASP A 43 -4.85 -14.04 5.10
N LEU A 44 -3.51 -14.12 5.07
CA LEU A 44 -2.77 -15.22 4.41
C LEU A 44 -2.12 -16.17 5.43
N GLN A 45 -2.21 -15.85 6.73
CA GLN A 45 -1.62 -16.62 7.82
C GLN A 45 -0.11 -16.87 7.64
N ASN A 46 0.57 -15.96 6.92
CA ASN A 46 1.99 -16.08 6.63
C ASN A 46 2.65 -14.72 6.51
N ARG A 47 3.93 -14.65 6.89
CA ARG A 47 4.78 -13.49 6.62
C ARG A 47 5.33 -13.60 5.22
N ILE A 48 5.34 -12.48 4.49
CA ILE A 48 5.81 -12.45 3.10
C ILE A 48 6.96 -11.47 2.95
N THR A 49 7.71 -11.60 1.87
CA THR A 49 8.70 -10.58 1.49
C THR A 49 8.01 -9.41 0.80
N ILE A 50 8.59 -8.21 0.89
CA ILE A 50 8.03 -7.01 0.23
C ILE A 50 7.86 -7.21 -1.28
N CYS A 51 8.82 -7.86 -1.93
CA CYS A 51 8.81 -8.13 -3.36
C CYS A 51 7.69 -9.12 -3.74
N GLN A 52 7.39 -10.12 -2.90
CA GLN A 52 6.22 -10.98 -3.07
C GLN A 52 4.93 -10.17 -2.93
N GLY A 53 4.82 -9.30 -1.93
CA GLY A 53 3.65 -8.43 -1.75
C GLY A 53 3.39 -7.52 -2.96
N ILE A 54 4.43 -6.86 -3.47
CA ILE A 54 4.35 -6.05 -4.69
C ILE A 54 3.93 -6.91 -5.90
N SER A 55 4.48 -8.11 -6.03
CA SER A 55 4.13 -9.04 -7.13
C SER A 55 2.67 -9.48 -7.07
N MET A 56 2.14 -9.78 -5.87
CA MET A 56 0.73 -10.09 -5.66
C MET A 56 -0.18 -8.91 -6.03
N ALA A 57 0.22 -7.68 -5.69
CA ALA A 57 -0.52 -6.48 -6.09
C ALA A 57 -0.53 -6.30 -7.62
N ARG A 58 0.59 -6.56 -8.31
CA ARG A 58 0.71 -6.48 -9.78
C ARG A 58 -0.15 -7.52 -10.50
N ARG A 59 -0.12 -8.78 -10.04
CA ARG A 59 -0.71 -9.92 -10.77
C ARG A 59 -2.15 -10.21 -10.37
N TYR A 60 -2.47 -10.12 -9.09
CA TYR A 60 -3.82 -10.44 -8.59
C TYR A 60 -4.69 -9.19 -8.42
N GLY A 61 -4.12 -8.00 -8.61
CA GLY A 61 -4.82 -6.74 -8.40
C GLY A 61 -5.24 -6.50 -6.95
N TRP A 62 -4.54 -7.15 -6.00
CA TRP A 62 -4.81 -7.01 -4.57
C TRP A 62 -4.24 -5.72 -4.02
N THR A 63 -4.91 -5.17 -2.99
CA THR A 63 -4.34 -4.12 -2.15
C THR A 63 -3.82 -4.79 -0.88
N LEU A 64 -2.52 -4.63 -0.61
CA LEU A 64 -1.84 -5.22 0.53
C LEU A 64 -1.31 -4.11 1.42
N ALA A 65 -1.50 -4.25 2.73
CA ALA A 65 -0.92 -3.43 3.77
C ALA A 65 0.11 -4.29 4.52
N MET A 66 1.36 -3.86 4.57
CA MET A 66 2.49 -4.61 5.12
C MET A 66 3.16 -3.78 6.21
N GLY A 67 2.99 -4.19 7.46
CA GLY A 67 3.72 -3.65 8.60
C GLY A 67 4.88 -4.55 9.01
N ALA A 68 5.50 -4.27 10.15
CA ALA A 68 6.62 -5.07 10.69
C ALA A 68 6.25 -6.55 10.84
N ASP A 69 5.09 -6.85 11.43
CA ASP A 69 4.65 -8.23 11.68
C ASP A 69 4.34 -9.03 10.41
N ASP A 70 4.04 -8.34 9.31
CA ASP A 70 3.64 -8.94 8.03
C ASP A 70 4.84 -9.30 7.14
N LEU A 71 5.99 -8.67 7.38
CA LEU A 71 7.19 -8.81 6.56
C LEU A 71 8.14 -9.86 7.16
N SER A 72 8.61 -10.79 6.32
CA SER A 72 9.68 -11.73 6.69
C SER A 72 11.08 -11.28 6.26
N CYS A 73 11.15 -10.26 5.41
CA CYS A 73 12.39 -9.82 4.80
C CYS A 73 13.11 -8.78 5.68
N PRO A 74 14.27 -9.10 6.27
CA PRO A 74 15.02 -8.15 7.10
C PRO A 74 15.44 -6.91 6.30
N ILE A 75 15.71 -7.08 4.99
CA ILE A 75 16.10 -5.96 4.12
C ILE A 75 14.99 -4.90 4.05
N ALA A 76 13.74 -5.35 3.92
CA ALA A 76 12.59 -4.46 3.86
C ALA A 76 12.32 -3.82 5.22
N LEU A 77 12.43 -4.58 6.31
CA LEU A 77 12.23 -4.07 7.67
C LEU A 77 13.19 -2.93 7.98
N THR A 78 14.47 -3.09 7.63
CA THR A 78 15.49 -2.03 7.78
C THR A 78 15.28 -0.88 6.81
N ALA A 79 15.05 -1.14 5.51
CA ALA A 79 14.91 -0.08 4.51
C ALA A 79 13.68 0.82 4.76
N PHE A 80 12.58 0.29 5.27
CA PHE A 80 11.39 1.05 5.63
C PHE A 80 11.40 1.59 7.07
N GLY A 81 12.50 1.43 7.80
CA GLY A 81 12.65 1.94 9.17
C GLY A 81 11.74 1.28 10.19
N LEU A 82 11.26 0.06 9.92
CA LEU A 82 10.40 -0.73 10.82
C LEU A 82 11.22 -1.42 11.92
N GLU A 83 12.47 -1.74 11.61
CA GLU A 83 13.46 -2.29 12.55
C GLU A 83 14.79 -1.54 12.41
N PRO A 84 15.62 -1.50 13.49
CA PRO A 84 16.93 -0.88 13.42
C PRO A 84 17.85 -1.60 12.44
N VAL A 85 18.80 -0.85 11.88
CA VAL A 85 19.88 -1.41 11.05
C VAL A 85 20.74 -2.32 11.93
N LEU A 86 20.98 -3.54 11.47
CA LEU A 86 21.90 -4.48 12.10
C LEU A 86 23.30 -4.33 11.49
N PRO A 87 24.40 -4.56 12.24
CA PRO A 87 25.76 -4.47 11.69
C PRO A 87 25.97 -5.32 10.44
N TYR A 88 25.37 -6.52 10.42
CA TYR A 88 25.39 -7.43 9.28
C TYR A 88 24.81 -6.82 7.98
N TYR A 89 23.93 -5.82 8.09
CA TYR A 89 23.36 -5.10 6.96
C TYR A 89 24.35 -4.12 6.31
N GLU A 90 25.42 -3.72 7.01
CA GLU A 90 26.38 -2.72 6.50
C GLU A 90 27.66 -3.37 5.94
N GLU A 91 27.83 -4.67 6.16
CA GLU A 91 29.03 -5.43 5.79
C GLU A 91 29.04 -5.89 4.32
N GLY A 92 28.00 -5.57 3.53
CA GLY A 92 27.91 -5.96 2.12
C GLY A 92 27.40 -7.38 1.88
N THR A 93 27.01 -8.08 2.94
CA THR A 93 26.68 -9.51 2.91
C THR A 93 25.34 -9.83 2.26
N LEU A 94 24.45 -8.85 2.11
CA LEU A 94 23.12 -9.04 1.52
C LEU A 94 23.20 -8.94 -0.01
N ALA A 95 24.01 -8.00 -0.50
CA ALA A 95 24.22 -7.81 -1.93
C ALA A 95 25.30 -8.75 -2.50
N CYS A 96 26.33 -9.08 -1.72
CA CYS A 96 27.40 -9.98 -2.16
C CYS A 96 26.87 -11.40 -2.41
N GLY A 97 27.14 -11.96 -3.58
CA GLY A 97 26.65 -13.26 -4.04
C GLY A 97 25.22 -13.25 -4.60
N MET A 98 24.49 -12.14 -4.46
CA MET A 98 23.16 -11.96 -5.07
C MET A 98 23.18 -10.98 -6.24
N TYR A 99 23.82 -9.82 -6.06
CA TYR A 99 23.89 -8.73 -7.04
C TYR A 99 25.31 -8.33 -7.41
N VAL A 100 26.28 -8.56 -6.50
CA VAL A 100 27.69 -8.19 -6.70
C VAL A 100 28.61 -9.32 -6.24
N ASP A 101 29.84 -9.34 -6.77
CA ASP A 101 30.77 -10.46 -6.55
C ASP A 101 31.70 -10.28 -5.32
N SER A 102 31.69 -9.10 -4.69
CA SER A 102 32.57 -8.78 -3.55
C SER A 102 31.82 -8.09 -2.41
N PRO A 103 32.15 -8.37 -1.13
CA PRO A 103 31.55 -7.68 0.02
C PRO A 103 31.73 -6.17 -0.02
N GLU A 104 32.86 -5.66 -0.51
CA GLU A 104 33.13 -4.22 -0.59
C GLU A 104 32.14 -3.51 -1.53
N ALA A 105 31.89 -4.10 -2.71
CA ALA A 105 30.85 -3.61 -3.62
C ALA A 105 29.44 -3.78 -3.03
N GLY A 106 29.24 -4.79 -2.18
CA GLY A 106 27.99 -5.03 -1.49
C GLY A 106 27.67 -3.90 -0.51
N ALA A 107 28.66 -3.51 0.30
CA ALA A 107 28.52 -2.45 1.27
C ALA A 107 28.20 -1.11 0.60
N LEU A 108 28.81 -0.82 -0.56
CA LEU A 108 28.48 0.36 -1.36
C LEU A 108 27.03 0.34 -1.85
N THR A 109 26.54 -0.82 -2.29
CA THR A 109 25.16 -0.98 -2.77
C THR A 109 24.17 -0.81 -1.62
N GLU A 110 24.43 -1.44 -0.48
CA GLU A 110 23.61 -1.34 0.74
C GLU A 110 23.59 0.07 1.32
N ALA A 111 24.70 0.81 1.21
CA ALA A 111 24.79 2.22 1.58
C ALA A 111 23.94 3.12 0.66
N ASP A 112 23.91 2.84 -0.65
CA ASP A 112 23.16 3.62 -1.65
C ASP A 112 21.63 3.45 -1.53
N VAL A 113 21.16 2.33 -0.96
CA VAL A 113 19.73 2.10 -0.74
C VAL A 113 19.16 3.22 0.15
N PRO A 114 18.14 3.97 -0.33
CA PRO A 114 17.44 4.96 0.49
C PRO A 114 16.72 4.28 1.65
N LYS A 115 17.06 4.67 2.87
CA LYS A 115 16.47 4.14 4.10
C LYS A 115 15.55 5.19 4.72
N PHE A 116 14.38 4.76 5.17
CA PHE A 116 13.45 5.62 5.88
C PHE A 116 13.96 5.85 7.30
N SER A 117 13.80 7.08 7.80
CA SER A 117 13.97 7.33 9.22
C SER A 117 12.85 6.66 10.03
N PRO A 118 13.05 6.37 11.33
CA PRO A 118 11.99 5.85 12.20
C PRO A 118 10.73 6.73 12.20
N GLU A 119 10.89 8.04 11.99
CA GLU A 119 9.78 8.99 11.90
C GLU A 119 8.98 8.85 10.61
N GLU A 120 9.62 8.45 9.50
CA GLU A 120 8.97 8.20 8.21
C GLU A 120 8.39 6.79 8.09
N SER A 121 8.79 5.89 8.99
CA SER A 121 8.31 4.51 9.05
C SER A 121 6.80 4.41 9.23
N GLY A 122 6.23 3.31 8.73
CA GLY A 122 4.81 3.02 8.83
C GLY A 122 4.40 1.82 7.99
N THR A 123 3.10 1.54 7.95
CA THR A 123 2.55 0.43 7.17
C THR A 123 2.58 0.77 5.68
N ILE A 124 3.27 -0.05 4.90
CA ILE A 124 3.39 0.12 3.46
C ILE A 124 2.14 -0.46 2.80
N VAL A 125 1.40 0.38 2.08
CA VAL A 125 0.21 -0.04 1.33
C VAL A 125 0.51 0.01 -0.15
N VAL A 126 0.35 -1.13 -0.82
CA VAL A 126 0.54 -1.29 -2.26
C VAL A 126 -0.72 -1.84 -2.90
N GLY A 127 -1.09 -1.32 -4.07
CA GLY A 127 -2.21 -1.84 -4.85
C GLY A 127 -2.33 -1.21 -6.24
N PRO A 128 -3.26 -1.68 -7.08
CA PRO A 128 -3.47 -1.12 -8.41
C PRO A 128 -3.75 0.38 -8.36
N TYR A 129 -3.01 1.13 -9.17
CA TYR A 129 -3.05 2.58 -9.21
C TYR A 129 -4.44 3.10 -9.59
N CYS A 130 -5.15 2.45 -10.50
CA CYS A 130 -6.52 2.79 -10.89
C CYS A 130 -7.55 2.63 -9.75
N ARG A 131 -7.23 1.84 -8.72
CA ARG A 131 -8.12 1.55 -7.59
C ARG A 131 -7.65 2.26 -6.31
N THR A 132 -6.75 3.24 -6.43
CA THR A 132 -5.97 3.78 -5.30
C THR A 132 -6.83 4.24 -4.15
N ALA A 133 -7.03 3.32 -3.21
CA ALA A 133 -7.40 3.59 -1.83
C ALA A 133 -6.20 4.19 -1.06
N CYS A 134 -5.01 4.30 -1.68
CA CYS A 134 -3.81 4.89 -1.09
C CYS A 134 -3.87 6.43 -0.97
N THR A 135 -4.92 7.12 -1.43
CA THR A 135 -5.12 8.52 -1.03
C THR A 135 -5.59 8.56 0.41
N SER A 136 -4.88 9.29 1.27
CA SER A 136 -5.36 9.59 2.62
C SER A 136 -6.76 10.19 2.49
N ARG A 137 -7.79 9.46 2.92
CA ARG A 137 -9.05 10.10 3.26
C ARG A 137 -8.71 10.99 4.44
N LYS A 138 -8.40 12.26 4.20
CA LYS A 138 -8.78 13.27 5.19
C LYS A 138 -10.28 13.07 5.32
N LYS A 139 -10.73 12.38 6.36
CA LYS A 139 -12.06 12.65 6.91
C LYS A 139 -11.97 14.12 7.26
N VAL A 140 -12.35 14.98 6.33
CA VAL A 140 -12.89 16.27 6.70
C VAL A 140 -14.09 15.87 7.55
N ALA A 141 -13.92 15.92 8.86
CA ALA A 141 -15.02 15.93 9.79
C ALA A 141 -15.77 17.23 9.47
N SER A 142 -16.58 17.21 8.42
CA SER A 142 -17.64 18.18 8.26
C SER A 142 -18.63 17.83 9.35
N ALA A 143 -18.45 18.48 10.50
CA ALA A 143 -19.47 18.67 11.49
C ALA A 143 -20.63 19.43 10.83
N THR A 144 -21.42 18.74 10.01
CA THR A 144 -22.66 19.29 9.49
C THR A 144 -23.75 18.83 10.42
N ARG A 145 -24.04 19.73 11.36
CA ARG A 145 -25.22 19.74 12.22
C ARG A 145 -26.44 19.20 11.48
N SER A 146 -27.22 18.41 12.20
CA SER A 146 -28.62 18.07 11.94
C SER A 146 -29.34 19.06 11.03
N ARG A 147 -29.82 18.60 9.87
CA ARG A 147 -31.07 19.08 9.31
C ARG A 147 -31.84 17.92 8.70
N THR A 148 -32.92 17.63 9.40
CA THR A 148 -34.13 16.92 8.99
C THR A 148 -34.61 17.37 7.61
N SER A 149 -35.33 16.46 6.96
CA SER A 149 -36.19 16.63 5.77
C SER A 149 -35.49 16.77 4.42
N CYS A 150 -35.61 15.72 3.60
CA CYS A 150 -36.11 15.80 2.22
C CYS A 150 -36.06 14.40 1.58
N ALA A 151 -37.17 13.67 1.56
CA ALA A 151 -37.47 12.62 0.57
C ALA A 151 -38.91 12.14 0.75
N THR A 152 -39.84 12.94 0.24
CA THR A 152 -41.03 12.57 -0.52
C THR A 152 -41.26 11.05 -0.69
N LYS A 153 -42.23 10.50 0.04
CA LYS A 153 -43.05 9.38 -0.45
C LYS A 153 -44.51 9.81 -0.41
N LEU A 154 -44.91 10.52 -1.46
CA LEU A 154 -46.31 10.71 -1.82
C LEU A 154 -46.53 9.93 -3.12
N SER A 155 -47.01 8.69 -2.99
CA SER A 155 -47.66 7.99 -4.10
C SER A 155 -48.83 7.20 -3.54
N SER A 156 -49.96 7.91 -3.46
CA SER A 156 -51.32 7.48 -3.75
C SER A 156 -51.70 6.02 -3.46
N GLN A 157 -52.55 5.92 -2.45
CA GLN A 157 -53.48 4.85 -2.11
C GLN A 157 -54.16 4.24 -3.36
N ARG A 158 -54.15 2.91 -3.46
CA ARG A 158 -55.16 2.16 -4.22
C ARG A 158 -56.33 1.84 -3.28
N PRO A 159 -57.59 2.13 -3.63
CA PRO A 159 -58.73 1.71 -2.83
C PRO A 159 -59.06 0.23 -3.07
N MET A 160 -59.28 -0.50 -1.99
CA MET A 160 -59.97 -1.80 -1.99
C MET A 160 -61.41 -1.60 -2.48
N ARG A 161 -61.87 -2.48 -3.37
CA ARG A 161 -63.29 -2.67 -3.70
C ARG A 161 -63.70 -4.07 -3.24
N ASN A 162 -64.79 -4.08 -2.46
CA ASN A 162 -65.69 -5.14 -1.99
C ASN A 162 -65.14 -6.54 -1.72
#